data_AF-A0A9W7T2B5-F1
#
_entry.id   AF-A0A9W7T2B5-F1
#
_cell.length_a   1.000
_cell.length_b   1.000
_cell.length_c   1.000
_cell.angle_alpha   90.00
_cell.angle_beta   90.00
_cell.angle_gamma   90.00
#
_symmetry.space_group_name_H-M   'P 1'
#
loop_
_entity.id
_entity.type
_entity.pdbx_description
1 polymer ?
#
loop_
_entity_poly.entity_id
_entity_poly.type
_entity_poly.pdbx_seq_one_letter_code
_entity_poly.pdbx_strand_id
1 'polypeptide(L)'
;KGNFFMFCTKLQEYGFQSGTWNFFEASHGKGAPDGVGGLLKRTADRLVSHGVNIPNAELFFKKLMDAQTSVKLFYVSEDDVDEATKNMPAGLPVVPSTIRIHQLVTVNRGQISYRDESCLCSTRQTLECQCYNTKTFTFLVQATAPTQEGNGQNETEIPWQNLDIIGQWCALEYDNDIYPGIIQGVSETHVEVKCMHRIGVNRFFWPVRDDVLLYLHEDVLRMIPPPTSVTSRHAEIDKVIWSKISEL
;
A
#
# COMPACT_ATOMS: atom_id res chain seq x y z
N LYS A 1 5.67 -1.35 6.46
CA LYS A 1 6.87 -0.60 6.91
C LYS A 1 8.13 -1.48 6.84
N GLY A 2 8.26 -2.54 7.65
CA GLY A 2 9.46 -3.42 7.67
C GLY A 2 9.81 -4.12 6.35
N ASN A 3 8.84 -4.69 5.64
CA ASN A 3 9.09 -5.44 4.39
C ASN A 3 9.79 -4.59 3.31
N PHE A 4 9.35 -3.34 3.12
CA PHE A 4 9.96 -2.43 2.15
C PHE A 4 11.38 -2.03 2.53
N PHE A 5 11.62 -1.80 3.83
CA PHE A 5 12.97 -1.55 4.34
C PHE A 5 13.88 -2.77 4.09
N MET A 6 13.43 -3.97 4.44
CA MET A 6 14.21 -5.20 4.23
C MET A 6 14.48 -5.43 2.75
N PHE A 7 13.50 -5.20 1.87
CA PHE A 7 13.66 -5.32 0.43
C PHE A 7 14.83 -4.46 -0.09
N CYS A 8 14.90 -3.18 0.31
CA CYS A 8 15.96 -2.26 -0.14
C CYS A 8 17.28 -2.33 0.64
N THR A 9 17.38 -3.13 1.71
CA THR A 9 18.61 -3.26 2.51
C THR A 9 19.21 -4.66 2.45
N LYS A 10 18.40 -5.70 2.62
CA LYS A 10 18.86 -7.10 2.66
C LYS A 10 19.29 -7.65 1.31
N LEU A 11 18.66 -7.23 0.21
CA LEU A 11 19.06 -7.68 -1.13
C LEU A 11 20.55 -7.41 -1.39
N GLN A 12 21.02 -6.22 -1.06
CA GLN A 12 22.43 -5.87 -1.22
C GLN A 12 23.36 -6.60 -0.25
N GLU A 13 22.92 -6.83 0.99
CA GLU A 13 23.68 -7.64 1.97
C GLU A 13 23.88 -9.08 1.48
N TYR A 14 22.96 -9.61 0.68
CA TYR A 14 23.08 -10.91 0.01
C TYR A 14 23.80 -10.85 -1.35
N GLY A 15 24.33 -9.68 -1.74
CA GLY A 15 25.11 -9.51 -2.98
C GLY A 15 24.28 -9.26 -4.24
N PHE A 16 22.98 -9.02 -4.12
CA PHE A 16 22.17 -8.58 -5.27
C PHE A 16 22.40 -7.10 -5.54
N GLN A 17 22.63 -6.75 -6.82
CA GLN A 17 22.84 -5.36 -7.23
C GLN A 17 21.55 -4.54 -7.21
N SER A 18 20.41 -5.19 -7.41
CA SER A 18 19.10 -4.56 -7.50
C SER A 18 17.99 -5.60 -7.36
N GLY A 19 16.75 -5.14 -7.17
CA GLY A 19 15.58 -6.00 -7.10
C GLY A 19 14.33 -5.32 -7.62
N THR A 20 13.39 -6.13 -8.09
CA THR A 20 12.03 -5.70 -8.43
C THR A 20 11.03 -6.60 -7.74
N TRP A 21 9.97 -6.00 -7.20
CA TRP A 21 8.83 -6.70 -6.64
C TRP A 21 7.57 -6.18 -7.31
N ASN A 22 6.85 -7.07 -7.98
CA ASN A 22 5.64 -6.76 -8.74
C ASN A 22 4.43 -7.39 -8.06
N PHE A 23 3.35 -6.63 -7.95
CA PHE A 23 2.04 -7.05 -7.44
C PHE A 23 1.08 -7.21 -8.61
N PHE A 24 0.29 -8.29 -8.64
CA PHE A 24 -0.72 -8.51 -9.68
C PHE A 24 -1.98 -7.66 -9.48
N GLU A 25 -2.25 -7.25 -8.24
CA GLU A 25 -3.37 -6.40 -7.85
C GLU A 25 -2.85 -5.48 -6.73
N ALA A 26 -3.23 -4.20 -6.79
CA ALA A 26 -2.88 -3.18 -5.81
C ALA A 26 -3.03 -3.73 -4.38
N SER A 27 -1.97 -3.65 -3.55
CA SER A 27 -1.91 -4.17 -2.17
C SER A 27 -1.98 -5.70 -1.97
N HIS A 28 -2.31 -6.47 -3.00
CA HIS A 28 -2.35 -7.93 -2.90
C HIS A 28 -1.00 -8.51 -3.31
N GLY A 29 -0.34 -9.17 -2.35
CA GLY A 29 0.92 -9.91 -2.54
C GLY A 29 0.86 -11.10 -3.51
N LYS A 30 -0.19 -11.18 -4.32
CA LYS A 30 -0.36 -12.22 -5.32
C LYS A 30 0.59 -11.98 -6.48
N GLY A 31 1.24 -13.03 -6.96
CA GLY A 31 2.14 -12.95 -8.11
C GLY A 31 2.87 -14.26 -8.41
N ALA A 32 3.94 -14.17 -9.17
CA ALA A 32 4.78 -15.34 -9.50
C ALA A 32 5.16 -16.22 -8.29
N PRO A 33 5.43 -15.66 -7.08
CA PRO A 33 5.66 -16.46 -5.88
C PRO A 33 4.51 -17.40 -5.50
N ASP A 34 3.25 -17.07 -5.80
CA ASP A 34 2.11 -17.95 -5.53
C ASP A 34 2.17 -19.23 -6.35
N GLY A 35 2.67 -19.15 -7.59
CA GLY A 35 2.85 -20.32 -8.44
C GLY A 35 3.86 -21.30 -7.83
N VAL A 36 4.98 -20.77 -7.30
CA VAL A 36 5.98 -21.53 -6.57
C VAL A 36 5.37 -22.14 -5.31
N GLY A 37 4.68 -21.34 -4.49
CA GLY A 37 4.00 -21.81 -3.29
C GLY A 37 2.95 -22.89 -3.59
N GLY A 38 2.20 -22.74 -4.69
CA GLY A 38 1.21 -23.71 -5.15
C GLY A 38 1.84 -25.05 -5.55
N LEU A 39 2.99 -25.05 -6.20
CA LEU A 39 3.74 -26.27 -6.51
C LEU A 39 4.16 -27.01 -5.24
N LEU A 40 4.71 -26.29 -4.25
CA LEU A 40 5.18 -26.87 -3.00
C LEU A 40 4.01 -27.46 -2.19
N LYS A 41 2.89 -26.72 -2.08
CA LYS A 41 1.66 -27.19 -1.42
C LYS A 41 1.12 -28.46 -2.06
N ARG A 42 0.93 -28.49 -3.38
CA ARG A 42 0.47 -29.70 -4.09
C ARG A 42 1.42 -30.89 -3.89
N THR A 43 2.72 -30.63 -3.84
CA THR A 43 3.73 -31.69 -3.59
C THR A 43 3.58 -32.25 -2.18
N ALA A 44 3.40 -31.39 -1.17
CA ALA A 44 3.15 -31.81 0.20
C ALA A 44 1.81 -32.55 0.35
N ASP A 45 0.73 -32.05 -0.26
CA ASP A 45 -0.59 -32.69 -0.26
C ASP A 45 -0.52 -34.11 -0.83
N ARG A 46 0.23 -34.29 -1.92
CA ARG A 46 0.47 -35.62 -2.49
C ARG A 46 1.19 -36.54 -1.50
N LEU A 47 2.24 -36.07 -0.83
CA LEU A 47 2.94 -36.87 0.19
C LEU A 47 2.01 -37.27 1.34
N VAL A 48 1.19 -36.34 1.81
CA VAL A 48 0.18 -36.60 2.87
C VAL A 48 -0.85 -37.61 2.40
N SER A 49 -1.33 -37.52 1.16
CA SER A 49 -2.27 -38.49 0.58
C SER A 49 -1.71 -39.92 0.48
N HIS A 50 -0.38 -40.06 0.47
CA HIS A 50 0.31 -41.35 0.51
C HIS A 50 0.72 -41.77 1.93
N GLY A 51 0.18 -41.14 2.97
CA GLY A 51 0.38 -41.53 4.36
C GLY A 51 1.59 -40.89 5.05
N VAL A 52 2.24 -39.89 4.44
CA VAL A 52 3.33 -39.15 5.08
C VAL A 52 2.76 -38.07 6.00
N ASN A 53 3.12 -38.10 7.29
CA ASN A 53 2.75 -37.02 8.21
C ASN A 53 3.72 -35.83 8.08
N ILE A 54 3.20 -34.60 8.03
CA ILE A 54 3.98 -33.34 7.95
C ILE A 54 3.42 -32.34 8.96
N PRO A 55 3.80 -32.42 10.25
CA PRO A 55 3.18 -31.63 11.32
C PRO A 55 3.80 -30.25 11.53
N ASN A 56 4.97 -29.96 10.94
CA ASN A 56 5.70 -28.71 11.16
C ASN A 56 6.54 -28.29 9.93
N ALA A 57 7.04 -27.06 9.97
CA ALA A 57 7.81 -26.45 8.87
C ALA A 57 9.13 -27.17 8.59
N GLU A 58 9.80 -27.70 9.62
CA GLU A 58 11.07 -28.42 9.45
C GLU A 58 10.87 -29.72 8.67
N LEU A 59 9.84 -30.50 9.01
CA LEU A 59 9.53 -31.73 8.28
C LEU A 59 8.99 -31.43 6.89
N PHE A 60 8.23 -30.35 6.73
CA PHE A 60 7.79 -29.86 5.42
C PHE A 60 8.99 -29.57 4.51
N PHE A 61 9.98 -28.83 5.01
CA PHE A 61 11.22 -28.54 4.29
C PHE A 61 11.97 -29.82 3.91
N LYS A 62 12.24 -30.72 4.87
CA LYS A 62 12.96 -31.98 4.62
C LYS A 62 12.27 -32.83 3.55
N LYS A 63 10.95 -33.00 3.66
CA LYS A 63 10.18 -33.83 2.72
C LYS A 63 10.11 -33.25 1.32
N LEU A 64 10.09 -31.92 1.18
CA LEU A 64 10.12 -31.29 -0.14
C LEU A 64 11.51 -31.28 -0.77
N MET A 65 12.59 -31.24 0.03
CA MET A 65 13.95 -31.47 -0.47
C MET A 65 14.10 -32.88 -1.05
N ASP A 66 13.54 -33.89 -0.39
CA ASP A 66 13.53 -35.28 -0.88
C ASP A 66 12.71 -35.45 -2.17
N ALA A 67 11.71 -34.59 -2.41
CA ALA A 67 10.85 -34.65 -3.59
C ALA A 67 11.53 -34.18 -4.90
N GLN A 68 12.80 -33.74 -4.84
CA GLN A 68 13.63 -33.35 -5.99
C GLN A 68 12.96 -32.35 -6.94
N THR A 69 12.31 -31.34 -6.38
CA THR A 69 11.77 -30.25 -7.20
C THR A 69 12.90 -29.36 -7.73
N SER A 70 12.65 -28.61 -8.82
CA SER A 70 13.59 -27.60 -9.31
C SER A 70 13.66 -26.35 -8.43
N VAL A 71 12.78 -26.23 -7.43
CA VAL A 71 12.73 -25.11 -6.50
C VAL A 71 13.78 -25.30 -5.42
N LYS A 72 14.65 -24.29 -5.24
CA LYS A 72 15.59 -24.25 -4.12
C LYS A 72 14.85 -23.78 -2.87
N LEU A 73 14.90 -24.59 -1.82
CA LEU A 73 14.27 -24.27 -0.55
C LEU A 73 15.35 -23.90 0.48
N PHE A 74 14.98 -22.99 1.38
CA PHE A 74 15.78 -22.62 2.54
C PHE A 74 14.86 -22.72 3.76
N TYR A 75 15.35 -23.35 4.82
CA TYR A 75 14.63 -23.38 6.09
C TYR A 75 15.01 -22.14 6.89
N VAL A 76 13.99 -21.45 7.41
CA VAL A 76 14.15 -20.31 8.32
C VAL A 76 13.62 -20.76 9.66
N SER A 77 14.50 -20.82 10.67
CA SER A 77 14.13 -21.25 12.01
C SER A 77 13.43 -20.13 12.79
N GLU A 78 12.77 -20.47 13.89
CA GLU A 78 12.18 -19.46 14.79
C GLU A 78 13.26 -18.53 15.37
N ASP A 79 14.42 -19.08 15.72
CA ASP A 79 15.56 -18.31 16.22
C ASP A 79 16.04 -17.26 15.19
N ASP A 80 16.08 -17.63 13.89
CA ASP A 80 16.46 -16.70 12.81
C ASP A 80 15.44 -15.56 12.68
N VAL A 81 14.14 -15.86 12.84
CA VAL A 81 13.06 -14.86 12.79
C VAL A 81 13.14 -13.91 13.98
N ASP A 82 13.38 -14.45 15.18
CA ASP A 82 13.51 -13.66 16.41
C ASP A 82 14.73 -12.73 16.35
N GLU A 83 15.86 -13.23 15.85
CA GLU A 83 17.06 -12.42 15.63
C GLU A 83 16.79 -11.31 14.59
N ALA A 84 16.17 -11.64 13.46
CA ALA A 84 15.82 -10.66 12.44
C ALA A 84 14.87 -9.58 12.99
N THR A 85 13.90 -9.97 13.82
CA THR A 85 12.94 -9.06 14.45
C THR A 85 13.61 -8.12 15.45
N LYS A 86 14.54 -8.63 16.26
CA LYS A 86 15.34 -7.80 17.20
C LYS A 86 16.22 -6.80 16.46
N ASN A 87 16.75 -7.17 15.30
CA ASN A 87 17.62 -6.33 14.48
C ASN A 87 16.85 -5.32 13.59
N MET A 88 15.51 -5.37 13.59
CA MET A 88 14.68 -4.45 12.82
C MET A 88 14.68 -3.05 13.47
N PRO A 89 15.02 -1.97 12.73
CA PRO A 89 14.94 -0.62 13.26
C PRO A 89 13.52 -0.25 13.71
N ALA A 90 13.41 0.34 14.89
CA ALA A 90 12.17 0.96 15.36
C ALA A 90 11.90 2.27 14.61
N GLY A 91 10.63 2.68 14.52
CA GLY A 91 10.26 3.98 13.97
C GLY A 91 10.44 4.13 12.46
N LEU A 92 10.37 3.03 11.68
CA LEU A 92 10.47 3.10 10.22
C LEU A 92 9.40 4.03 9.63
N PRO A 93 9.77 4.95 8.72
CA PRO A 93 8.81 5.84 8.10
C PRO A 93 7.85 5.05 7.21
N VAL A 94 6.63 5.57 7.06
CA VAL A 94 5.58 4.92 6.28
C VAL A 94 5.77 5.28 4.81
N VAL A 95 5.83 4.25 3.97
CA VAL A 95 5.76 4.45 2.52
C VAL A 95 4.31 4.86 2.22
N PRO A 96 4.06 6.00 1.57
CA PRO A 96 2.70 6.45 1.27
C PRO A 96 2.06 5.57 0.20
N SER A 97 0.73 5.63 0.13
CA SER A 97 -0.06 5.05 -0.97
C SER A 97 0.18 3.56 -1.24
N THR A 98 0.54 2.77 -0.21
CA THR A 98 0.97 1.36 -0.40
C THR A 98 -0.04 0.50 -1.13
N ILE A 99 -1.32 0.86 -1.07
CA ILE A 99 -2.38 0.14 -1.78
C ILE A 99 -2.25 0.29 -3.28
N ARG A 100 -1.91 1.49 -3.77
CA ARG A 100 -1.79 1.78 -5.21
C ARG A 100 -0.54 1.15 -5.84
N ILE A 101 0.42 0.72 -5.02
CA ILE A 101 1.71 0.22 -5.51
C ILE A 101 1.52 -1.11 -6.23
N HIS A 102 1.79 -1.12 -7.53
CA HIS A 102 1.87 -2.35 -8.33
C HIS A 102 3.31 -2.81 -8.56
N GLN A 103 4.30 -1.92 -8.43
CA GLN A 103 5.70 -2.31 -8.57
C GLN A 103 6.61 -1.50 -7.64
N LEU A 104 7.54 -2.22 -7.01
CA LEU A 104 8.69 -1.69 -6.29
C LEU A 104 9.98 -2.05 -7.02
N VAL A 105 10.93 -1.13 -7.00
CA VAL A 105 12.28 -1.32 -7.51
C VAL A 105 13.25 -0.78 -6.48
N THR A 106 14.34 -1.50 -6.25
CA THR A 106 15.46 -1.03 -5.42
C THR A 106 16.73 -1.19 -6.22
N VAL A 107 17.53 -0.12 -6.25
CA VAL A 107 18.87 -0.10 -6.86
C VAL A 107 19.87 0.33 -5.80
N ASN A 108 19.56 1.40 -5.06
CA ASN A 108 20.39 1.93 -3.99
C ASN A 108 19.92 1.43 -2.61
N ARG A 109 20.85 1.29 -1.67
CA ARG A 109 20.54 0.80 -0.32
C ARG A 109 19.60 1.78 0.39
N GLY A 110 18.54 1.27 1.01
CA GLY A 110 17.63 2.11 1.76
C GLY A 110 16.73 3.00 0.89
N GLN A 111 16.73 2.81 -0.43
CA GLN A 111 15.89 3.56 -1.35
C GLN A 111 15.00 2.60 -2.14
N ILE A 112 13.75 2.98 -2.29
CA ILE A 112 12.81 2.32 -3.19
C ILE A 112 12.26 3.32 -4.19
N SER A 113 12.01 2.84 -5.39
CA SER A 113 11.12 3.47 -6.35
C SER A 113 9.86 2.64 -6.45
N TYR A 114 8.71 3.30 -6.45
CA TYR A 114 7.41 2.66 -6.53
C TYR A 114 6.52 3.38 -7.53
N ARG A 115 5.51 2.68 -8.03
CA ARG A 115 4.63 3.18 -9.06
C ARG A 115 3.27 2.51 -8.98
N ASP A 116 2.29 3.22 -9.53
CA ASP A 116 0.91 2.79 -9.54
C ASP A 116 0.66 1.70 -10.59
N GLU A 117 1.50 1.60 -11.63
CA GLU A 117 1.38 0.57 -12.67
C GLU A 117 2.74 -0.07 -12.96
N SER A 118 2.79 -1.40 -13.04
CA SER A 118 4.05 -2.14 -13.27
C SER A 118 4.65 -1.84 -14.66
N CYS A 119 5.92 -1.41 -14.74
CA CYS A 119 6.66 -1.42 -16.01
C CYS A 119 7.47 -2.71 -16.18
N LEU A 120 7.49 -3.24 -17.42
CA LEU A 120 8.41 -4.31 -17.84
C LEU A 120 9.73 -3.78 -18.41
N CYS A 121 10.08 -2.52 -18.15
CA CYS A 121 11.36 -1.90 -18.51
C CYS A 121 12.56 -2.72 -17.96
N SER A 122 12.35 -3.38 -16.82
CA SER A 122 13.27 -4.32 -16.18
C SER A 122 13.66 -5.51 -17.08
N THR A 123 12.78 -5.95 -17.99
CA THR A 123 13.09 -7.01 -18.97
C THR A 123 14.18 -6.59 -19.97
N ARG A 124 14.41 -5.28 -20.10
CA ARG A 124 15.51 -4.69 -20.87
C ARG A 124 16.67 -4.22 -19.98
N GLN A 125 16.74 -4.74 -18.74
CA GLN A 125 17.73 -4.35 -17.72
C GLN A 125 17.67 -2.86 -17.34
N THR A 126 16.57 -2.17 -17.63
CA THR A 126 16.36 -0.77 -17.22
C THR A 126 15.47 -0.73 -15.99
N LEU A 127 16.07 -0.59 -14.81
CA LEU A 127 15.37 -0.57 -13.53
C LEU A 127 15.00 0.86 -13.08
N GLU A 128 15.77 1.86 -13.49
CA GLU A 128 15.54 3.27 -13.18
C GLU A 128 14.76 3.97 -14.31
N CYS A 129 13.54 3.51 -14.56
CA CYS A 129 12.66 4.12 -15.57
C CYS A 129 11.58 4.99 -14.94
N GLN A 130 11.21 6.08 -15.63
CA GLN A 130 10.20 7.06 -15.21
C GLN A 130 8.76 6.71 -15.65
N CYS A 131 8.52 5.49 -16.13
CA CYS A 131 7.20 5.06 -16.58
C CYS A 131 6.17 5.08 -15.44
N TYR A 132 4.92 5.43 -15.77
CA TYR A 132 3.77 5.34 -14.87
C TYR A 132 3.93 6.10 -13.54
N ASN A 133 4.40 7.36 -13.62
CA ASN A 133 4.55 8.26 -12.49
C ASN A 133 5.39 7.65 -11.34
N THR A 134 6.61 7.24 -11.66
CA THR A 134 7.51 6.62 -10.67
C THR A 134 7.83 7.61 -9.56
N LYS A 135 7.49 7.24 -8.33
CA LYS A 135 7.83 7.96 -7.11
C LYS A 135 9.02 7.29 -6.44
N THR A 136 9.76 8.06 -5.65
CA THR A 136 10.91 7.55 -4.89
C THR A 136 10.71 7.81 -3.41
N PHE A 137 11.12 6.85 -2.59
CA PHE A 137 11.09 6.95 -1.14
C PHE A 137 12.41 6.47 -0.57
N THR A 138 12.95 7.23 0.37
CA THR A 138 14.22 6.92 1.03
C THR A 138 13.97 6.66 2.51
N PHE A 139 14.39 5.51 3.00
CA PHE A 139 14.39 5.20 4.41
C PHE A 139 15.55 5.94 5.09
N LEU A 140 15.24 7.08 5.71
CA LEU A 140 16.16 7.79 6.59
C LEU A 140 16.34 6.96 7.87
N VAL A 141 17.43 6.21 7.98
CA VAL A 141 17.82 5.64 9.27
C VAL A 141 18.39 6.79 10.09
N GLN A 142 17.62 7.28 11.06
CA GLN A 142 18.08 8.32 11.98
C GLN A 142 19.27 7.78 12.79
N ALA A 143 20.48 8.21 12.42
CA ALA A 143 21.52 8.38 13.42
C ALA A 143 21.08 9.54 14.32
N THR A 144 21.09 9.34 15.63
CA THR A 144 20.64 10.28 16.65
C THR A 144 21.22 11.70 16.48
N ALA A 145 20.32 12.65 16.21
CA ALA A 145 20.29 14.12 16.48
C ALA A 145 21.29 15.06 15.76
N PRO A 146 21.01 16.40 15.67
CA PRO A 146 19.80 17.16 15.98
C PRO A 146 19.18 17.93 14.79
N THR A 147 17.93 18.34 15.00
CA THR A 147 17.11 19.39 14.38
C THR A 147 17.75 20.26 13.29
N GLN A 148 17.09 20.36 12.13
CA GLN A 148 16.88 21.65 11.46
C GLN A 148 15.50 21.72 10.81
N GLU A 149 14.82 22.80 11.18
CA GLU A 149 13.60 23.33 10.59
C GLU A 149 13.82 23.61 9.09
N GLY A 150 12.86 23.19 8.28
CA GLY A 150 12.78 23.52 6.86
C GLY A 150 11.37 23.98 6.54
N ASN A 151 11.16 25.29 6.61
CA ASN A 151 9.96 25.99 6.21
C ASN A 151 9.62 25.69 4.73
N GLY A 152 8.45 25.10 4.50
CA GLY A 152 7.76 25.08 3.22
C GLY A 152 6.27 25.31 3.48
N GLN A 153 5.78 26.50 3.13
CA GLN A 153 4.40 26.92 3.31
C GLN A 153 3.48 26.04 2.46
N ASN A 154 2.56 25.28 3.09
CA ASN A 154 1.49 24.58 2.40
C ASN A 154 0.13 25.00 2.97
N GLU A 155 -0.80 25.22 2.04
CA GLU A 155 -2.20 25.52 2.27
C GLU A 155 -2.88 24.35 3.00
N THR A 156 -3.33 24.60 4.24
CA THR A 156 -4.31 23.81 5.01
C THR A 156 -4.12 22.29 5.03
N GLU A 157 -3.09 21.80 5.73
CA GLU A 157 -3.04 20.40 6.17
C GLU A 157 -4.25 20.10 7.08
N ILE A 158 -5.07 19.13 6.70
CA ILE A 158 -6.17 18.63 7.55
C ILE A 158 -5.54 17.96 8.78
N PRO A 159 -5.92 18.34 10.02
CA PRO A 159 -5.31 17.79 11.22
C PRO A 159 -5.86 16.39 11.52
N TRP A 160 -5.34 15.37 10.85
CA TRP A 160 -5.76 13.96 10.99
C TRP A 160 -5.59 13.38 12.40
N GLN A 161 -4.79 14.04 13.24
CA GLN A 161 -4.59 13.67 14.65
C GLN A 161 -5.74 14.16 15.56
N ASN A 162 -6.61 15.05 15.05
CA ASN A 162 -7.77 15.54 15.79
C ASN A 162 -9.00 14.67 15.50
N LEU A 163 -9.53 13.99 16.52
CA LEU A 163 -10.75 13.18 16.42
C LEU A 163 -12.03 14.02 16.21
N ASP A 164 -11.98 15.34 16.40
CA ASP A 164 -13.11 16.25 16.16
C ASP A 164 -13.53 16.31 14.67
N ILE A 165 -12.72 15.74 13.77
CA ILE A 165 -13.05 15.63 12.34
C ILE A 165 -14.05 14.50 12.05
N ILE A 166 -14.25 13.56 12.98
CA ILE A 166 -15.26 12.51 12.84
C ILE A 166 -16.65 13.15 12.84
N GLY A 167 -17.47 12.77 11.85
CA GLY A 167 -18.79 13.36 11.59
C GLY A 167 -18.77 14.62 10.71
N GLN A 168 -17.58 15.13 10.36
CA GLN A 168 -17.47 16.25 9.42
C GLN A 168 -17.51 15.77 7.96
N TRP A 169 -17.83 16.70 7.07
CA TRP A 169 -17.91 16.45 5.62
C TRP A 169 -16.58 16.74 4.94
N CYS A 170 -16.21 15.87 4.01
CA CYS A 170 -15.05 16.03 3.14
C CYS A 170 -15.41 15.76 1.68
N ALA A 171 -14.61 16.31 0.77
CA ALA A 171 -14.59 15.92 -0.63
C ALA A 171 -13.31 15.11 -0.88
N LEU A 172 -13.46 13.96 -1.52
CA LEU A 172 -12.36 13.09 -1.90
C LEU A 172 -12.36 12.83 -3.41
N GLU A 173 -11.17 12.56 -3.96
CA GLU A 173 -10.97 12.14 -5.33
C GLU A 173 -10.71 10.64 -5.39
N TYR A 174 -11.44 9.93 -6.24
CA TYR A 174 -11.26 8.51 -6.48
C TYR A 174 -11.56 8.19 -7.94
N ASP A 175 -10.68 7.47 -8.63
CA ASP A 175 -10.80 7.15 -10.06
C ASP A 175 -11.06 8.38 -10.98
N ASN A 176 -10.46 9.53 -10.65
CA ASN A 176 -10.65 10.84 -11.31
C ASN A 176 -12.08 11.43 -11.17
N ASP A 177 -12.85 10.92 -10.23
CA ASP A 177 -14.16 11.45 -9.85
C ASP A 177 -14.13 11.99 -8.41
N ILE A 178 -14.92 13.03 -8.16
CA ILE A 178 -15.02 13.67 -6.85
C ILE A 178 -16.27 13.20 -6.13
N TYR A 179 -16.11 12.79 -4.88
CA TYR A 179 -17.19 12.28 -4.03
C TYR A 179 -17.25 13.05 -2.71
N PRO A 180 -18.40 13.63 -2.35
CA PRO A 180 -18.62 14.13 -1.00
C PRO A 180 -18.98 12.98 -0.06
N GLY A 181 -18.46 13.03 1.16
CA GLY A 181 -18.76 12.03 2.18
C GLY A 181 -18.59 12.55 3.60
N ILE A 182 -19.01 11.72 4.56
CA ILE A 182 -18.93 11.99 6.00
C ILE A 182 -17.87 11.08 6.61
N ILE A 183 -16.89 11.66 7.31
CA ILE A 183 -15.85 10.92 8.02
C ILE A 183 -16.49 10.11 9.16
N GLN A 184 -16.29 8.79 9.17
CA GLN A 184 -16.74 7.88 10.23
C GLN A 184 -15.61 7.50 11.17
N GLY A 185 -14.36 7.50 10.69
CA GLY A 185 -13.20 7.09 11.47
C GLY A 185 -11.90 7.58 10.86
N VAL A 186 -10.83 7.62 11.66
CA VAL A 186 -9.51 8.09 11.25
C VAL A 186 -8.45 7.15 11.83
N SER A 187 -7.41 6.89 11.05
CA SER A 187 -6.24 6.12 11.43
C SER A 187 -4.96 6.88 11.07
N GLU A 188 -3.79 6.29 11.32
CA GLU A 188 -2.48 6.92 11.03
C GLU A 188 -2.33 7.40 9.58
N THR A 189 -2.96 6.72 8.60
CA THR A 189 -2.77 7.01 7.17
C THR A 189 -4.05 7.00 6.33
N HIS A 190 -5.16 6.56 6.92
CA HIS A 190 -6.44 6.43 6.24
C HIS A 190 -7.55 7.15 6.99
N VAL A 191 -8.58 7.49 6.24
CA VAL A 191 -9.85 7.99 6.73
C VAL A 191 -10.96 7.07 6.23
N GLU A 192 -11.85 6.67 7.14
CA GLU A 192 -13.04 5.92 6.80
C GLU A 192 -14.15 6.92 6.48
N VAL A 193 -14.69 6.88 5.26
CA VAL A 193 -15.66 7.87 4.79
C VAL A 193 -16.89 7.14 4.26
N LYS A 194 -18.06 7.62 4.69
CA LYS A 194 -19.37 7.25 4.13
C LYS A 194 -19.68 8.19 2.95
N CYS A 195 -19.67 7.66 1.73
CA CYS A 195 -19.69 8.45 0.50
C CYS A 195 -21.07 8.54 -0.16
N MET A 196 -21.35 9.69 -0.79
CA MET A 196 -22.44 9.84 -1.75
C MET A 196 -21.97 9.42 -3.14
N HIS A 197 -22.87 8.90 -3.97
CA HIS A 197 -22.59 8.53 -5.36
C HIS A 197 -22.84 9.70 -6.31
N ARG A 198 -22.00 9.82 -7.34
CA ARG A 198 -22.12 10.83 -8.40
C ARG A 198 -23.11 10.35 -9.47
N ILE A 199 -24.05 11.22 -9.85
CA ILE A 199 -24.98 10.97 -10.97
C ILE A 199 -24.86 12.02 -12.08
N GLY A 200 -24.11 13.10 -11.84
CA GLY A 200 -23.88 14.15 -12.82
C GLY A 200 -22.84 15.17 -12.35
N VAL A 201 -22.76 16.29 -13.05
CA VAL A 201 -21.89 17.42 -12.66
C VAL A 201 -22.43 18.02 -11.37
N ASN A 202 -21.62 18.00 -10.31
CA ASN A 202 -21.98 18.48 -8.98
C ASN A 202 -23.37 17.97 -8.52
N ARG A 203 -23.65 16.68 -8.75
CA ARG A 203 -24.94 16.06 -8.41
C ARG A 203 -24.70 14.70 -7.77
N PHE A 204 -25.15 14.58 -6.53
CA PHE A 204 -24.86 13.42 -5.68
C PHE A 204 -26.11 12.86 -5.02
N PHE A 205 -26.10 11.59 -4.67
CA PHE A 205 -27.17 10.93 -3.92
C PHE A 205 -26.60 9.90 -2.94
N TRP A 206 -27.33 9.61 -1.86
CA TRP A 206 -26.95 8.50 -0.97
C TRP A 206 -27.33 7.16 -1.61
N PRO A 207 -26.39 6.21 -1.76
CA PRO A 207 -26.71 4.88 -2.25
C PRO A 207 -27.65 4.13 -1.29
N VAL A 208 -28.37 3.14 -1.82
CA VAL A 208 -29.35 2.34 -1.04
C VAL A 208 -28.66 1.54 0.07
N ARG A 209 -27.43 1.09 -0.17
CA ARG A 209 -26.54 0.52 0.84
C ARG A 209 -25.48 1.55 1.13
N ASP A 210 -25.22 1.78 2.41
CA ASP A 210 -24.14 2.67 2.84
C ASP A 210 -22.83 2.24 2.18
N ASP A 211 -22.22 3.19 1.48
CA ASP A 211 -20.91 3.01 0.86
C ASP A 211 -19.86 3.60 1.80
N VAL A 212 -19.24 2.74 2.59
CA VAL A 212 -18.24 3.11 3.60
C VAL A 212 -16.94 2.44 3.23
N LEU A 213 -15.93 3.27 2.93
CA LEU A 213 -14.64 2.82 2.43
C LEU A 213 -13.50 3.54 3.17
N LEU A 214 -12.33 2.92 3.15
CA LEU A 214 -11.10 3.51 3.64
C LEU A 214 -10.36 4.19 2.49
N TYR A 215 -10.13 5.49 2.64
CA TYR A 215 -9.40 6.32 1.69
C TYR A 215 -8.09 6.79 2.31
N LEU A 216 -7.08 7.10 1.50
CA LEU A 216 -5.86 7.70 2.01
C LEU A 216 -6.13 9.16 2.38
N HIS A 217 -5.36 9.69 3.34
CA HIS A 217 -5.42 11.11 3.68
C HIS A 217 -5.17 12.03 2.48
N GLU A 218 -4.35 11.60 1.53
CA GLU A 218 -4.04 12.34 0.29
C GLU A 218 -5.18 12.34 -0.73
N ASP A 219 -6.10 11.38 -0.67
CA ASP A 219 -7.27 11.34 -1.56
C ASP A 219 -8.33 12.36 -1.11
N VAL A 220 -8.23 12.87 0.13
CA VAL A 220 -9.11 13.92 0.63
C VAL A 220 -8.63 15.28 0.14
N LEU A 221 -9.32 15.81 -0.86
CA LEU A 221 -9.05 17.13 -1.42
C LEU A 221 -9.20 18.22 -0.38
N ARG A 222 -10.28 18.18 0.43
CA ARG A 222 -10.57 19.17 1.47
C ARG A 222 -11.77 18.81 2.34
N MET A 223 -11.87 19.50 3.48
CA MET A 223 -13.13 19.61 4.24
C MET A 223 -14.12 20.53 3.51
N ILE A 224 -15.40 20.15 3.52
CA ILE A 224 -16.50 20.90 2.90
C ILE A 224 -17.66 21.07 3.90
N PRO A 225 -18.53 22.07 3.75
CA PRO A 225 -19.80 22.08 4.45
C PRO A 225 -20.72 20.94 3.92
N PRO A 226 -21.76 20.57 4.68
CA PRO A 226 -22.77 19.62 4.21
C PRO A 226 -23.33 20.02 2.82
N PRO A 227 -23.39 19.11 1.85
CA PRO A 227 -24.02 19.34 0.55
C PRO A 227 -25.46 19.84 0.68
N THR A 228 -25.84 20.79 -0.17
CA THR A 228 -27.18 21.38 -0.18
C THR A 228 -28.13 20.48 -0.95
N SER A 229 -29.32 20.22 -0.40
CA SER A 229 -30.34 19.43 -1.08
C SER A 229 -30.93 20.21 -2.26
N VAL A 230 -30.97 19.56 -3.43
CA VAL A 230 -31.52 20.13 -4.68
C VAL A 230 -32.88 19.50 -4.98
N THR A 231 -33.01 18.22 -4.67
CA THR A 231 -34.29 17.50 -4.64
C THR A 231 -34.32 16.63 -3.39
N SER A 232 -35.42 15.93 -3.14
CA SER A 232 -35.49 14.96 -2.03
C SER A 232 -34.48 13.82 -2.13
N ARG A 233 -33.92 13.56 -3.33
CA ARG A 233 -32.98 12.45 -3.59
C ARG A 233 -31.57 12.90 -3.96
N HIS A 234 -31.36 14.18 -4.24
CA HIS A 234 -30.07 14.66 -4.75
C HIS A 234 -29.59 15.90 -4.01
N ALA A 235 -28.29 15.95 -3.79
CA ALA A 235 -27.58 17.09 -3.21
C ALA A 235 -26.49 17.61 -4.17
N GLU A 236 -26.02 18.81 -3.91
CA GLU A 236 -24.87 19.43 -4.60
C GLU A 236 -23.92 20.07 -3.58
N ILE A 237 -22.62 20.04 -3.89
CA ILE A 237 -21.61 20.79 -3.15
C ILE A 237 -21.77 22.28 -3.54
N ASP A 238 -21.45 23.19 -2.62
CA ASP A 238 -21.44 24.62 -2.92
C ASP A 238 -20.65 24.91 -4.23
N LYS A 239 -21.22 25.73 -5.10
CA LYS A 239 -20.69 25.94 -6.47
C LYS A 239 -19.28 26.54 -6.47
N VAL A 240 -18.97 27.40 -5.50
CA VAL A 240 -17.64 28.02 -5.39
C VAL A 240 -16.62 26.98 -4.95
N ILE A 241 -17.01 26.10 -4.03
CA ILE A 241 -16.17 24.99 -3.59
C ILE A 241 -15.99 23.98 -4.73
N TRP A 242 -17.06 23.61 -5.43
CA TRP A 242 -17.05 22.66 -6.55
C TRP A 242 -16.10 23.11 -7.65
N SER A 243 -16.18 24.37 -8.12
CA SER A 243 -15.27 24.89 -9.15
C SER A 243 -13.81 24.77 -8.74
N LYS A 244 -13.48 25.04 -7.47
CA LYS A 244 -12.10 24.94 -6.98
C LYS A 244 -11.56 23.51 -6.95
N ILE A 245 -12.41 22.53 -6.65
CA ILE A 245 -11.99 21.12 -6.54
C ILE A 245 -12.06 20.39 -7.87
N SER A 246 -12.90 20.83 -8.82
CA SER A 246 -13.00 20.23 -10.15
C SER A 246 -11.93 20.67 -11.15
N GLU A 247 -11.11 21.65 -10.77
CA GLU A 247 -9.99 22.18 -11.57
C GLU A 247 -8.63 21.61 -11.15
N LEU A 248 -8.59 20.83 -10.06
CA LEU A 248 -7.40 20.09 -9.59
C LEU A 248 -7.18 18.84 -10.44
#